data_AF-A0A0T6ULY8-F1
#
_entry.id   AF-A0A0T6ULY8-F1
#
_cell.length_a   1.000
_cell.length_b   1.000
_cell.length_c   1.000
_cell.angle_alpha   90.00
_cell.angle_beta   90.00
_cell.angle_gamma   90.00
#
_symmetry.space_group_name_H-M   'P 1'
#
loop_
_entity.id
_entity.type
_entity.pdbx_description
1 polymer ?
#
loop_
_entity_poly.entity_id
_entity_poly.type
_entity_poly.pdbx_seq_one_letter_code
_entity_poly.pdbx_strand_id
1 'polypeptide(L)'
;MNANNRSTTVKFLVQLLLVGLFWNGHTNAAQPASGSSAACLDQWVTAYRDEAGQDAPVRHDMLQEWKQWCAEGKQPNASTANPSCVDSWVNAYRDEAGPDALVRHDMLNEWEQACAQGQTPNAAAPSCVEKWINAYRDEAGQDALVHHEMLGEWEQWCAAGKTP
;
A
#
# COMPACT_ATOMS: atom_id res chain seq x y z
N MET A 1 -25.43 26.65 -25.30
CA MET A 1 -25.34 25.29 -25.87
C MET A 1 -23.92 24.77 -25.67
N ASN A 2 -23.84 23.53 -25.19
CA ASN A 2 -22.73 22.56 -25.23
C ASN A 2 -21.57 22.62 -24.20
N ALA A 3 -21.55 21.57 -23.36
CA ALA A 3 -20.40 20.70 -23.00
C ALA A 3 -20.90 19.72 -21.91
N ASN A 4 -21.59 18.63 -22.24
CA ASN A 4 -21.08 17.28 -22.51
C ASN A 4 -20.08 16.69 -21.47
N ASN A 5 -20.60 15.66 -20.78
CA ASN A 5 -19.97 14.37 -20.49
C ASN A 5 -18.98 14.25 -19.31
N ARG A 6 -19.49 13.74 -18.17
CA ARG A 6 -18.76 12.98 -17.12
C ARG A 6 -19.71 12.40 -16.05
N SER A 7 -20.82 11.78 -16.47
CA SER A 7 -21.79 11.16 -15.53
C SER A 7 -22.36 9.88 -16.11
N THR A 8 -21.48 8.90 -16.36
CA THR A 8 -21.89 7.64 -17.01
C THR A 8 -21.17 6.39 -16.51
N THR A 9 -20.45 6.45 -15.39
CA THR A 9 -19.69 5.29 -14.88
C THR A 9 -20.27 4.66 -13.60
N VAL A 10 -21.21 5.33 -12.90
CA VAL A 10 -21.74 4.81 -11.62
C VAL A 10 -23.11 4.10 -11.76
N LYS A 11 -23.75 4.15 -12.94
CA LYS A 11 -25.12 3.59 -13.14
C LYS A 11 -25.18 2.18 -13.71
N PHE A 12 -24.07 1.52 -14.04
CA PHE A 12 -24.09 0.25 -14.78
C PHE A 12 -23.81 -1.03 -13.97
N LEU A 13 -23.64 -0.97 -12.65
CA LEU A 13 -23.52 -2.19 -11.81
C LEU A 13 -24.78 -2.54 -11.02
N VAL A 14 -25.91 -1.87 -11.27
CA VAL A 14 -27.17 -2.08 -10.52
C VAL A 14 -28.20 -2.94 -11.29
N GLN A 15 -27.95 -3.39 -12.52
CA GLN A 15 -29.06 -3.94 -13.32
C GLN A 15 -28.73 -5.04 -14.31
N LEU A 16 -28.09 -6.13 -13.86
CA LEU A 16 -28.21 -7.44 -14.52
C LEU A 16 -27.62 -8.55 -13.63
N LEU A 17 -28.50 -9.28 -12.94
CA LEU A 17 -28.50 -10.74 -12.75
C LEU A 17 -29.54 -11.12 -11.68
N LEU A 18 -30.82 -11.02 -12.05
CA LEU A 18 -31.91 -11.68 -11.35
C LEU A 18 -32.90 -12.22 -12.39
N VAL A 19 -32.66 -13.42 -12.91
CA VAL A 19 -33.69 -14.46 -13.19
C VAL A 19 -32.97 -15.81 -13.31
N GLY A 20 -33.23 -16.77 -12.42
CA GLY A 20 -32.71 -18.13 -12.56
C GLY A 20 -32.82 -19.04 -11.33
N LEU A 21 -34.05 -19.33 -10.91
CA LEU A 21 -34.57 -20.52 -10.20
C LEU A 21 -33.59 -21.58 -9.60
N PHE A 22 -33.91 -21.94 -8.35
CA PHE A 22 -33.83 -23.29 -7.73
C PHE A 22 -32.46 -23.92 -7.44
N TRP A 23 -32.06 -23.95 -6.16
CA TRP A 23 -31.57 -25.17 -5.52
C TRP A 23 -31.75 -25.09 -3.99
N ASN A 24 -32.40 -26.10 -3.43
CA ASN A 24 -32.61 -26.33 -2.00
C ASN A 24 -31.46 -27.21 -1.50
N GLY A 25 -30.74 -26.83 -0.44
CA GLY A 25 -29.55 -27.58 -0.04
C GLY A 25 -28.92 -27.19 1.29
N HIS A 26 -29.47 -27.77 2.37
CA HIS A 26 -28.81 -28.15 3.61
C HIS A 26 -28.07 -27.09 4.46
N THR A 27 -28.65 -26.91 5.65
CA THR A 27 -28.05 -26.37 6.87
C THR A 27 -26.64 -26.89 7.15
N ASN A 28 -25.69 -25.96 7.25
CA ASN A 28 -24.68 -25.93 8.30
C ASN A 28 -24.24 -24.48 8.48
N ALA A 29 -24.97 -23.76 9.33
CA ALA A 29 -24.53 -22.46 9.81
C ALA A 29 -23.38 -22.70 10.78
N ALA A 30 -22.15 -22.76 10.25
CA ALA A 30 -20.97 -22.50 11.05
C ALA A 30 -21.06 -21.03 11.48
N GLN A 31 -21.42 -20.80 12.74
CA GLN A 31 -21.33 -19.48 13.36
C GLN A 31 -19.87 -19.00 13.28
N PRO A 32 -19.56 -17.85 12.66
CA PRO A 32 -18.22 -17.32 12.72
C PRO A 32 -17.99 -16.77 14.14
N ALA A 33 -16.86 -17.19 14.72
CA ALA A 33 -16.35 -16.68 15.98
C ALA A 33 -16.31 -15.15 15.94
N SER A 34 -16.88 -14.51 16.96
CA SER A 34 -17.10 -13.07 17.08
C SER A 34 -15.85 -12.17 17.02
N GLY A 35 -14.66 -12.73 16.78
CA GLY A 35 -13.40 -12.01 16.60
C GLY A 35 -13.07 -11.62 15.15
N SER A 36 -13.59 -12.32 14.14
CA SER A 36 -13.27 -12.00 12.73
C SER A 36 -14.12 -10.86 12.16
N SER A 37 -15.38 -10.75 12.61
CA SER A 37 -16.31 -9.74 12.13
C SER A 37 -16.01 -8.34 12.68
N ALA A 38 -15.55 -8.23 13.92
CA ALA A 38 -15.12 -6.96 14.52
C ALA A 38 -13.87 -6.41 13.83
N ALA A 39 -12.83 -7.23 13.67
CA ALA A 39 -11.61 -6.83 12.98
C ALA A 39 -11.87 -6.44 11.51
N CYS A 40 -12.75 -7.16 10.81
CA CYS A 40 -13.15 -6.80 9.44
C CYS A 40 -13.91 -5.48 9.39
N LEU A 41 -14.83 -5.21 10.33
CA LEU A 41 -15.53 -3.93 10.41
C LEU A 41 -14.59 -2.77 10.70
N ASP A 42 -13.63 -2.96 11.60
CA ASP A 42 -12.63 -1.94 11.94
C ASP A 42 -11.78 -1.58 10.72
N GLN A 43 -11.47 -2.54 9.84
CA GLN A 43 -10.79 -2.26 8.57
C GLN A 43 -11.64 -1.37 7.66
N TRP A 44 -12.94 -1.65 7.52
CA TRP A 44 -13.83 -0.83 6.70
C TRP A 44 -14.04 0.58 7.27
N VAL A 45 -14.12 0.70 8.60
CA VAL A 45 -14.18 2.01 9.28
C VAL A 45 -12.91 2.81 9.05
N THR A 46 -11.74 2.16 9.16
CA THR A 46 -10.43 2.78 8.91
C THR A 46 -10.35 3.27 7.47
N ALA A 47 -10.59 2.40 6.49
CA ALA A 47 -10.54 2.76 5.08
C ALA A 47 -11.49 3.92 4.72
N TYR A 48 -12.72 3.90 5.26
CA TYR A 48 -13.66 5.00 5.06
C TYR A 48 -13.15 6.33 5.63
N ARG A 49 -12.54 6.32 6.82
CA ARG A 49 -11.99 7.52 7.46
C ARG A 49 -10.73 8.03 6.80
N ASP A 50 -9.95 7.15 6.16
CA ASP A 50 -8.81 7.58 5.36
C ASP A 50 -9.27 8.36 4.12
N GLU A 51 -10.41 7.98 3.51
CA GLU A 51 -10.99 8.68 2.37
C GLU A 51 -11.80 9.93 2.76
N ALA A 52 -12.63 9.83 3.80
CA ALA A 52 -13.60 10.86 4.19
C ALA A 52 -13.09 11.81 5.27
N GLY A 53 -11.95 11.52 5.89
CA GLY A 53 -11.38 12.23 7.03
C GLY A 53 -11.60 11.50 8.36
N GLN A 54 -10.65 11.64 9.29
CA GLN A 54 -10.63 10.88 10.55
C GLN A 54 -11.85 11.14 11.45
N ASP A 55 -12.45 12.32 11.37
CA ASP A 55 -13.66 12.71 12.10
C ASP A 55 -14.96 12.41 11.33
N ALA A 56 -14.89 11.79 10.15
CA ALA A 56 -16.07 11.50 9.35
C ALA A 56 -17.04 10.58 10.11
N PRO A 57 -18.34 10.93 10.18
CA PRO A 57 -19.32 10.15 10.90
C PRO A 57 -19.59 8.84 10.18
N VAL A 58 -19.31 7.72 10.85
CA VAL A 58 -19.73 6.39 10.38
C VAL A 58 -21.19 6.19 10.72
N ARG A 59 -22.04 6.07 9.69
CA ARG A 59 -23.46 5.87 9.88
C ARG A 59 -23.81 4.40 10.09
N HIS A 60 -24.98 4.14 10.70
CA HIS A 60 -25.43 2.79 11.00
C HIS A 60 -25.66 1.93 9.75
N ASP A 61 -26.17 2.53 8.66
CA ASP A 61 -26.39 1.86 7.37
C ASP A 61 -25.07 1.35 6.77
N MET A 62 -23.99 2.14 6.88
CA MET A 62 -22.65 1.75 6.44
C MET A 62 -22.14 0.54 7.23
N LEU A 63 -22.30 0.55 8.56
CA LEU A 63 -21.91 -0.58 9.40
C LEU A 63 -22.67 -1.87 9.08
N GLN A 64 -23.95 -1.80 8.72
CA GLN A 64 -24.73 -2.97 8.35
C GLN A 64 -24.31 -3.51 6.98
N GLU A 65 -24.03 -2.63 6.03
CA GLU A 65 -23.51 -3.01 4.72
C GLU A 65 -22.13 -3.67 4.82
N TRP A 66 -21.22 -3.09 5.59
CA TRP A 66 -19.88 -3.66 5.81
C TRP A 66 -19.93 -4.98 6.56
N LYS A 67 -20.87 -5.17 7.50
CA LYS A 67 -21.11 -6.47 8.15
C LYS A 67 -21.45 -7.55 7.13
N GLN A 68 -22.30 -7.21 6.16
CA GLN A 68 -22.67 -8.12 5.09
C GLN A 68 -21.47 -8.43 4.19
N TRP A 69 -20.68 -7.42 3.83
CA TRP A 69 -19.44 -7.60 3.07
C TRP A 69 -18.43 -8.49 3.80
N CYS A 70 -18.27 -8.31 5.11
CA CYS A 70 -17.45 -9.19 5.94
C CYS A 70 -17.96 -10.63 5.95
N ALA A 71 -19.27 -10.85 6.00
CA ALA A 71 -19.86 -12.19 5.90
C ALA A 71 -19.62 -12.83 4.52
N GLU A 72 -19.51 -12.02 3.47
CA GLU A 72 -19.16 -12.43 2.11
C GLU A 72 -17.64 -12.59 1.89
N GLY A 73 -16.81 -12.35 2.92
CA GLY A 73 -15.35 -12.40 2.83
C GLY A 73 -14.73 -11.24 2.06
N LYS A 74 -15.48 -10.16 1.81
CA LYS A 74 -14.95 -8.94 1.23
C LYS A 74 -14.17 -8.18 2.28
N GLN A 75 -13.08 -7.59 1.84
CA GLN A 75 -12.28 -6.66 2.62
C GLN A 75 -12.38 -5.28 1.97
N PRO A 76 -12.20 -4.19 2.72
CA PRO A 76 -11.93 -2.92 2.08
C PRO A 76 -10.76 -3.14 1.15
N ASN A 77 -10.70 -2.35 0.09
CA ASN A 77 -9.44 -2.16 -0.60
C ASN A 77 -8.49 -1.50 0.45
N ALA A 78 -7.91 -2.33 1.32
CA ALA A 78 -6.50 -2.26 1.53
C ALA A 78 -5.96 -2.98 0.30
N SER A 79 -5.56 -2.17 -0.68
CA SER A 79 -4.33 -2.41 -1.41
C SER A 79 -3.80 -3.84 -1.26
N THR A 80 -3.87 -4.63 -2.32
CA THR A 80 -3.12 -5.89 -2.46
C THR A 80 -1.59 -5.69 -2.38
N ALA A 81 -1.12 -4.50 -1.97
CA ALA A 81 0.25 -4.24 -1.59
C ALA A 81 0.49 -4.89 -0.23
N ASN A 82 1.42 -5.84 -0.23
CA ASN A 82 1.99 -6.40 0.99
C ASN A 82 2.34 -5.25 1.96
N PRO A 83 1.76 -5.18 3.17
CA PRO A 83 2.01 -4.07 4.10
C PRO A 83 3.50 -3.88 4.39
N SER A 84 4.28 -4.97 4.40
CA SER A 84 5.75 -4.88 4.54
C SER A 84 6.46 -4.17 3.36
N CYS A 85 5.85 -4.13 2.18
CA CYS A 85 6.36 -3.36 1.04
C CYS A 85 6.13 -1.86 1.23
N VAL A 86 4.91 -1.44 1.59
CA VAL A 86 4.61 -0.02 1.83
C VAL A 86 5.36 0.51 3.06
N ASP A 87 5.50 -0.30 4.11
CA ASP A 87 6.32 0.03 5.28
C ASP A 87 7.78 0.30 4.89
N SER A 88 8.32 -0.44 3.92
CA SER A 88 9.68 -0.20 3.42
C SER A 88 9.80 1.18 2.75
N TRP A 89 8.77 1.65 2.03
CA TRP A 89 8.76 2.99 1.41
C TRP A 89 8.63 4.10 2.45
N VAL A 90 7.79 3.88 3.47
CA VAL A 90 7.67 4.79 4.62
C VAL A 90 9.00 4.95 5.34
N ASN A 91 9.72 3.85 5.59
CA ASN A 91 11.01 3.87 6.26
C ASN A 91 12.06 4.60 5.42
N ALA A 92 12.20 4.25 4.13
CA ALA A 92 13.13 4.92 3.23
C ALA A 92 12.89 6.44 3.15
N TYR A 93 11.63 6.86 3.06
CA TYR A 93 11.28 8.28 3.08
C TYR A 93 11.66 8.95 4.41
N ARG A 94 11.45 8.30 5.54
CA ARG A 94 11.81 8.84 6.87
C ARG A 94 13.30 8.85 7.14
N ASP A 95 14.07 7.95 6.52
CA ASP A 95 15.53 8.00 6.57
C ASP A 95 16.07 9.27 5.90
N GLU A 96 15.42 9.73 4.81
CA GLU A 96 15.79 10.96 4.10
C GLU A 96 15.17 12.23 4.72
N ALA A 97 13.89 12.18 5.07
CA ALA A 97 13.11 13.34 5.51
C ALA A 97 13.08 13.53 7.04
N GLY A 98 13.56 12.54 7.80
CA GLY A 98 13.56 12.49 9.26
C GLY A 98 12.44 11.61 9.85
N PRO A 99 12.63 11.10 11.08
CA PRO A 99 11.74 10.09 11.69
C PRO A 99 10.30 10.58 11.89
N ASP A 100 10.11 11.89 12.10
CA ASP A 100 8.80 12.51 12.31
C ASP A 100 8.16 13.02 11.01
N ALA A 101 8.74 12.72 9.84
CA ALA A 101 8.22 13.17 8.57
C ALA A 101 6.80 12.62 8.34
N LEU A 102 5.88 13.54 8.03
CA LEU A 102 4.49 13.21 7.72
C LEU A 102 4.43 12.55 6.34
N VAL A 103 3.85 11.35 6.30
CA VAL A 103 3.51 10.66 5.07
C VAL A 103 2.12 11.11 4.65
N ARG A 104 1.99 11.63 3.44
CA ARG A 104 0.69 12.03 2.91
C ARG A 104 -0.01 10.87 2.21
N HIS A 105 -1.33 10.93 2.11
CA HIS A 105 -2.15 9.89 1.50
C HIS A 105 -1.86 9.69 -0.01
N ASP A 106 -1.53 10.76 -0.74
CA ASP A 106 -1.08 10.67 -2.13
C ASP A 106 0.18 9.81 -2.28
N MET A 107 1.12 9.93 -1.33
CA MET A 107 2.35 9.14 -1.32
C MET A 107 2.06 7.66 -1.06
N LEU A 108 1.16 7.36 -0.12
CA LEU A 108 0.74 5.98 0.15
C LEU A 108 0.12 5.32 -1.09
N ASN A 109 -0.79 6.02 -1.77
CA ASN A 109 -1.43 5.50 -2.98
C ASN A 109 -0.42 5.23 -4.11
N GLU A 110 0.61 6.07 -4.25
CA GLU A 110 1.69 5.86 -5.21
C GLU A 110 2.55 4.63 -4.84
N TRP A 111 2.91 4.48 -3.56
CA TRP A 111 3.73 3.37 -3.09
C TRP A 111 2.99 2.03 -3.15
N GLU A 112 1.69 2.01 -2.86
CA GLU A 112 0.86 0.81 -3.03
C GLU A 112 0.82 0.35 -4.49
N GLN A 113 0.70 1.29 -5.44
CA GLN A 113 0.76 0.98 -6.87
C GLN A 113 2.13 0.47 -7.29
N ALA A 114 3.21 1.03 -6.74
CA ALA A 114 4.58 0.57 -6.97
C ALA A 114 4.76 -0.86 -6.43
N CYS A 115 4.27 -1.14 -5.23
CA CYS A 115 4.28 -2.47 -4.62
C CYS A 115 3.48 -3.49 -5.44
N ALA A 116 2.32 -3.12 -5.99
CA ALA A 116 1.55 -3.98 -6.90
C ALA A 116 2.32 -4.31 -8.19
N GLN A 117 3.25 -3.46 -8.59
CA GLN A 117 4.18 -3.65 -9.72
C GLN A 117 5.49 -4.36 -9.31
N GLY A 118 5.63 -4.78 -8.05
CA GLY A 118 6.82 -5.43 -7.53
C GLY A 118 8.02 -4.48 -7.32
N GLN A 119 7.77 -3.17 -7.27
CA GLN A 119 8.81 -2.18 -7.01
C GLN A 119 9.04 -2.05 -5.51
N THR A 120 10.29 -1.96 -5.12
CA THR A 120 10.74 -1.64 -3.76
C THR A 120 11.34 -0.23 -3.75
N PRO A 121 11.35 0.46 -2.60
CA PRO A 121 12.19 1.64 -2.48
C PRO A 121 13.62 1.17 -2.74
N ASN A 122 14.34 1.91 -3.59
CA ASN A 122 15.68 1.54 -4.07
C ASN A 122 15.74 0.32 -5.01
N ALA A 123 14.65 -0.04 -5.71
CA ALA A 123 14.66 -1.12 -6.72
C ALA A 123 15.51 -0.84 -7.96
N ALA A 124 16.01 0.38 -8.14
CA ALA A 124 17.13 0.59 -9.05
C ALA A 124 18.35 -0.12 -8.46
N ALA A 125 18.84 -1.16 -9.14
CA ALA A 125 20.07 -1.82 -8.70
C ALA A 125 21.13 -0.75 -8.43
N PRO A 126 21.73 -0.72 -7.22
CA PRO A 126 22.69 0.32 -6.87
C PRO A 126 23.77 0.35 -7.93
N SER A 127 24.10 1.56 -8.40
CA SER A 127 25.24 1.74 -9.30
C SER A 127 26.48 1.11 -8.66
N CYS A 128 27.49 0.75 -9.44
CA CYS A 128 28.68 0.13 -8.86
C CYS A 128 29.29 1.00 -7.73
N VAL A 129 29.30 2.32 -7.88
CA VAL A 129 29.78 3.26 -6.86
C VAL A 129 28.87 3.28 -5.63
N GLU A 130 27.55 3.19 -5.82
CA GLU A 130 26.57 3.12 -4.73
C GLU A 130 26.79 1.88 -3.84
N LYS A 131 27.21 0.75 -4.42
CA LYS A 131 27.54 -0.45 -3.63
C LYS A 131 28.70 -0.19 -2.67
N TRP A 132 29.71 0.56 -3.11
CA TRP A 132 30.86 0.93 -2.27
C TRP A 132 30.48 1.96 -1.20
N ILE A 133 29.64 2.94 -1.53
CA ILE A 133 29.07 3.87 -0.54
C ILE A 133 28.34 3.11 0.56
N ASN A 134 27.49 2.15 0.19
CA ASN A 134 26.71 1.36 1.14
C ASN A 134 27.63 0.49 2.01
N ALA A 135 28.58 -0.24 1.41
CA ALA A 135 29.54 -1.05 2.16
C ALA A 135 30.37 -0.21 3.16
N TYR A 136 30.82 0.98 2.74
CA TYR A 136 31.52 1.90 3.63
C TYR A 136 30.64 2.36 4.80
N ARG A 137 29.39 2.72 4.54
CA ARG A 137 28.43 3.16 5.58
C ARG A 137 28.00 2.02 6.50
N ASP A 138 27.97 0.78 6.02
CA ASP A 138 27.74 -0.39 6.87
C ASP A 138 28.88 -0.60 7.87
N GLU A 139 30.12 -0.27 7.49
CA GLU A 139 31.30 -0.36 8.37
C GLU A 139 31.51 0.88 9.26
N ALA A 140 31.33 2.08 8.70
CA ALA A 140 31.65 3.35 9.33
C ALA A 140 30.44 4.02 10.02
N GLY A 141 29.23 3.52 9.78
CA GLY A 141 27.96 4.10 10.23
C GLY A 141 27.19 4.76 9.08
N GLN A 142 25.85 4.67 9.14
CA GLN A 142 24.96 5.15 8.05
C GLN A 142 25.10 6.66 7.77
N ASP A 143 25.48 7.44 8.79
CA ASP A 143 25.73 8.88 8.69
C ASP A 143 27.17 9.24 8.27
N ALA A 144 28.01 8.25 7.93
CA ALA A 144 29.39 8.50 7.55
C ALA A 144 29.47 9.37 6.28
N LEU A 145 30.30 10.42 6.37
CA LEU A 145 30.53 11.34 5.27
C LEU A 145 31.39 10.68 4.19
N VAL A 146 30.89 10.70 2.96
CA VAL A 146 31.63 10.25 1.79
C VAL A 146 32.35 11.45 1.18
N HIS A 147 33.68 11.37 1.09
CA HIS A 147 34.50 12.42 0.48
C HIS A 147 34.70 12.17 -1.02
N HIS A 148 34.94 13.25 -1.78
CA HIS A 148 35.14 13.18 -3.23
C HIS A 148 36.29 12.24 -3.66
N GLU A 149 37.35 12.14 -2.85
CA GLU A 149 38.48 11.25 -3.12
C GLU A 149 38.07 9.77 -3.08
N MET A 150 37.15 9.40 -2.18
CA MET A 150 36.60 8.05 -2.08
C MET A 150 35.78 7.71 -3.33
N LEU A 151 34.95 8.66 -3.80
CA LEU A 151 34.17 8.48 -5.03
C LEU A 151 35.07 8.23 -6.24
N GLY A 152 36.13 9.03 -6.39
CA GLY A 152 37.08 8.87 -7.50
C GLY A 152 37.87 7.55 -7.44
N GLU A 153 38.13 7.02 -6.25
CA GLU A 153 38.75 5.70 -6.08
C GLU A 153 37.77 4.56 -6.40
N TRP A 154 36.54 4.64 -5.91
CA TRP A 154 35.51 3.63 -6.17
C TRP A 154 35.09 3.60 -7.64
N GLU A 155 35.04 4.74 -8.32
CA GLU A 155 34.84 4.80 -9.78
C GLU A 155 35.93 4.03 -10.54
N GLN A 156 37.20 4.15 -10.13
CA GLN A 156 38.30 3.40 -10.73
C GLN A 156 38.19 1.90 -10.44
N TRP A 157 37.79 1.52 -9.23
CA TRP A 157 37.55 0.12 -8.87
C TRP A 157 36.41 -0.49 -9.69
N CYS A 158 35.34 0.29 -9.89
CA CYS A 158 34.22 -0.09 -10.75
C CYS A 158 34.65 -0.26 -12.21
N ALA A 159 35.47 0.65 -12.74
CA ALA A 159 36.03 0.50 -14.09
C ALA A 159 36.92 -0.75 -14.22
N ALA A 160 37.55 -1.17 -13.11
CA ALA A 160 38.32 -2.42 -13.02
C ALA A 160 37.46 -3.67 -12.73
N GLY A 161 36.14 -3.54 -12.61
CA GLY A 161 35.21 -4.64 -12.36
C GLY A 161 35.20 -5.16 -10.91
N LYS A 162 35.71 -4.38 -9.96
CA LYS A 162 35.69 -4.75 -8.53
C LYS A 162 34.33 -4.46 -7.89
N THR A 163 34.00 -5.25 -6.88
CA THR A 163 32.84 -5.05 -6.01
C THR A 163 33.31 -4.97 -4.55
N PRO A 164 32.55 -4.27 -3.68
CA PRO A 164 32.75 -4.39 -2.24
C PRO A 164 32.49 -5.83 -1.78
#